data_AF-A0A3C0TTS8-F1
#
_entry.id   AF-A0A3C0TTS8-F1
#
_cell.length_a   1.000
_cell.length_b   1.000
_cell.length_c   1.000
_cell.angle_alpha   90.00
_cell.angle_beta   90.00
_cell.angle_gamma   90.00
#
_symmetry.space_group_name_H-M   'P 1'
#
loop_
_entity.id
_entity.type
_entity.pdbx_description
1 polymer ?
#
loop_
_entity_poly.entity_id
_entity_poly.type
_entity_poly.pdbx_seq_one_letter_code
_entity_poly.pdbx_strand_id
1 'polypeptide(L)' 'PVWAIGTGRTPVAGDVAEVHGFIRAQLERRFRDGAQMRILYGGSVKPGNAAELMGVANVDGALVGGA' A
#
# COMPACT_ATOMS: atom_id res chain seq x y z
N PRO A 1 0.95 -6.29 -3.44
CA PRO A 1 1.71 -7.04 -4.48
C PRO A 1 1.60 -8.56 -4.30
N VAL A 2 1.09 -9.29 -5.31
CA VAL A 2 0.88 -10.76 -5.23
C VAL A 2 2.17 -11.51 -4.89
N TRP A 3 3.30 -11.10 -5.46
CA TRP A 3 4.62 -11.72 -5.20
C TRP A 3 5.10 -11.59 -3.74
N ALA A 4 4.53 -10.67 -2.97
CA ALA A 4 4.86 -10.44 -1.56
C ALA A 4 3.94 -11.19 -0.59
N ILE A 5 2.86 -11.83 -1.06
CA ILE A 5 1.88 -12.48 -0.18
C ILE A 5 2.40 -13.85 0.24
N GLY A 6 2.60 -14.06 1.55
CA GLY A 6 3.00 -15.36 2.11
C GLY A 6 4.43 -15.79 1.78
N THR A 7 5.21 -14.95 1.08
CA THR A 7 6.59 -15.27 0.69
C THR A 7 7.65 -14.78 1.68
N GLY A 8 7.24 -13.96 2.66
CA GLY A 8 8.15 -13.30 3.60
C GLY A 8 8.99 -12.20 2.95
N ARG A 9 8.81 -11.93 1.65
CA ARG A 9 9.43 -10.80 0.95
C ARG A 9 8.60 -9.55 1.16
N THR A 10 9.23 -8.51 1.70
CA THR A 10 8.60 -7.21 1.89
C THR A 10 9.13 -6.26 0.80
N PRO A 11 8.26 -5.60 0.04
CA PRO A 11 8.66 -4.49 -0.82
C PRO A 11 9.33 -3.39 0.01
N VAL A 12 10.32 -2.72 -0.57
CA VAL A 12 10.88 -1.53 0.09
C VAL A 12 9.86 -0.39 0.02
N ALA A 13 9.94 0.57 0.96
CA ALA A 13 9.02 1.70 1.02
C ALA A 13 8.89 2.48 -0.31
N GLY A 14 9.99 2.55 -1.08
CA GLY A 14 10.00 3.17 -2.41
C GLY A 14 9.06 2.49 -3.41
N ASP A 15 9.06 1.16 -3.47
CA ASP A 15 8.17 0.39 -4.36
C ASP A 15 6.70 0.63 -3.99
N VAL A 16 6.42 0.70 -2.69
CA VAL A 16 5.07 0.97 -2.18
C VAL A 16 4.62 2.38 -2.57
N ALA A 17 5.50 3.37 -2.43
CA ALA A 17 5.21 4.76 -2.78
C ALA A 17 4.92 4.91 -4.29
N GLU A 18 5.72 4.26 -5.14
CA GLU A 18 5.54 4.30 -6.59
C GLU A 18 4.18 3.73 -7.01
N VAL A 19 3.87 2.51 -6.53
CA VAL A 19 2.62 1.83 -6.89
C VAL A 19 1.39 2.56 -6.33
N HIS A 20 1.43 2.98 -5.06
CA HIS A 20 0.30 3.70 -4.45
C HIS A 20 0.10 5.08 -5.10
N GLY A 21 1.19 5.78 -5.44
CA GLY A 21 1.13 7.04 -6.18
C GLY A 21 0.50 6.88 -7.57
N PHE A 22 0.91 5.84 -8.31
CA PHE A 22 0.30 5.52 -9.59
C PHE A 22 -1.21 5.25 -9.45
N ILE A 23 -1.62 4.43 -8.48
CA ILE A 23 -3.04 4.13 -8.22
C ILE A 23 -3.80 5.41 -7.87
N ARG A 24 -3.28 6.26 -6.98
CA ARG A 24 -3.90 7.55 -6.62
C ARG A 24 -4.15 8.41 -7.84
N ALA A 25 -3.14 8.58 -8.70
CA ALA A 25 -3.28 9.36 -9.92
C ALA A 25 -4.35 8.80 -10.88
N GLN A 26 -4.48 7.48 -10.97
CA GLN A 26 -5.53 6.86 -11.77
C GLN A 26 -6.94 7.09 -11.18
N LEU A 27 -7.07 7.02 -9.86
CA LEU A 27 -8.34 7.27 -9.17
C LEU A 27 -8.81 8.72 -9.36
N GLU A 28 -7.93 9.69 -9.12
CA GLU A 28 -8.22 11.11 -9.30
C GLU A 28 -8.60 11.46 -10.74
N ARG A 29 -7.95 10.82 -11.72
CA ARG A 29 -8.30 11.00 -13.15
C ARG A 29 -9.68 10.44 -13.49
N ARG A 30 -10.10 9.35 -12.83
CA ARG A 30 -11.28 8.59 -13.22
C ARG A 30 -12.55 8.96 -12.45
N PHE A 31 -12.41 9.44 -11.22
CA PHE A 31 -13.51 9.67 -10.29
C PHE A 31 -13.41 11.07 -9.67
N ARG A 32 -14.56 11.72 -9.47
CA ARG A 32 -14.62 13.06 -8.84
C ARG A 32 -14.13 13.05 -7.39
N ASP A 33 -14.33 11.94 -6.70
CA ASP A 33 -13.95 11.68 -5.32
C ASP A 33 -12.69 10.79 -5.21
N GLY A 34 -11.93 10.66 -6.31
CA GLY A 34 -10.78 9.76 -6.38
C GLY A 34 -9.72 10.03 -5.29
N ALA A 35 -9.55 11.29 -4.85
CA ALA A 35 -8.65 11.66 -3.77
C ALA A 35 -9.10 11.16 -2.38
N GLN A 36 -10.39 10.88 -2.18
CA GLN A 36 -10.96 10.44 -0.89
C GLN A 36 -10.98 8.92 -0.74
N MET A 37 -10.79 8.17 -1.83
CA MET A 37 -10.79 6.72 -1.81
C MET A 37 -9.56 6.20 -1.06
N ARG A 38 -9.77 5.28 -0.11
CA ARG A 38 -8.68 4.66 0.66
C ARG A 38 -7.95 3.61 -0.17
N ILE A 39 -6.63 3.65 -0.19
CA ILE A 39 -5.73 2.65 -0.78
C ILE A 39 -5.04 1.91 0.35
N LEU A 40 -5.42 0.65 0.56
CA LEU A 40 -4.84 -0.20 1.60
C LEU A 40 -3.65 -0.98 1.08
N TYR A 41 -2.59 -1.08 1.88
CA TYR A 41 -1.44 -1.92 1.58
C TYR A 41 -1.64 -3.35 2.12
N GLY A 42 -1.48 -4.37 1.27
CA GLY A 42 -1.79 -5.77 1.60
C GLY A 42 -0.64 -6.77 1.56
N GLY A 43 0.63 -6.34 1.47
CA GLY A 43 1.78 -7.24 1.29
C GLY A 43 2.57 -7.50 2.57
N SER A 44 2.46 -8.69 3.17
CA SER A 44 3.32 -9.13 4.30
C SER A 44 3.60 -8.06 5.38
N VAL A 45 2.54 -7.40 5.85
CA VAL A 45 2.59 -6.49 7.00
C VAL A 45 2.87 -7.30 8.27
N LYS A 46 3.81 -6.84 9.09
CA LYS A 46 4.24 -7.43 10.36
C LYS A 46 4.52 -6.32 11.37
N PRO A 47 4.54 -6.59 12.68
CA PRO A 47 4.85 -5.57 13.69
C PRO A 47 6.15 -4.80 13.40
N GLY A 48 7.17 -5.47 12.87
CA GLY A 48 8.48 -4.87 12.58
C GLY A 48 8.56 -3.94 11.36
N ASN A 49 7.59 -3.97 10.45
CA ASN A 49 7.57 -3.11 9.24
C ASN A 49 6.33 -2.21 9.14
N ALA A 50 5.34 -2.38 10.02
CA ALA A 50 4.09 -1.66 9.95
C ALA A 50 4.27 -0.14 10.02
N ALA A 51 5.09 0.35 10.95
CA ALA A 51 5.29 1.79 11.14
C ALA A 51 5.89 2.46 9.89
N GLU A 52 6.89 1.81 9.26
CA GLU A 52 7.50 2.29 8.02
C GLU A 52 6.46 2.31 6.88
N LEU A 53 5.75 1.21 6.67
CA LEU A 53 4.77 1.08 5.60
C LEU A 53 3.59 2.04 5.75
N MET A 54 3.12 2.31 6.97
CA MET A 54 2.05 3.27 7.24
C MET A 54 2.52 4.73 7.11
N GLY A 55 3.83 4.97 7.09
CA GLY A 55 4.41 6.29 6.82
C GLY A 55 4.54 6.61 5.33
N VAL A 56 4.31 5.64 4.44
CA VAL A 56 4.43 5.84 2.99
C VAL A 56 3.27 6.66 2.45
N ALA A 57 3.58 7.65 1.60
CA ALA A 57 2.56 8.47 0.95
C ALA A 57 1.54 7.61 0.19
N ASN A 58 0.26 7.96 0.30
CA ASN A 58 -0.88 7.24 -0.31
C ASN A 58 -1.13 5.82 0.25
N VAL A 59 -0.50 5.44 1.36
CA VAL A 59 -0.91 4.27 2.15
C VAL A 59 -1.92 4.71 3.21
N ASP A 60 -3.18 4.34 3.02
CA ASP A 60 -4.28 4.80 3.90
C ASP A 60 -4.65 3.75 4.97
N GLY A 61 -3.83 2.70 5.10
CA GLY A 61 -4.02 1.61 6.04
C GLY A 61 -3.49 0.28 5.50
N ALA A 62 -3.79 -0.80 6.23
CA ALA A 62 -3.33 -2.14 5.91
C ALA A 62 -4.49 -3.13 5.73
N LEU A 63 -4.31 -4.08 4.81
CA LEU A 63 -5.09 -5.31 4.73
C LEU A 63 -4.21 -6.46 5.22
N VAL A 64 -4.46 -6.92 6.44
CA VAL A 64 -3.58 -7.85 7.16
C VAL A 64 -4.10 -9.29 6.99
N GLY A 65 -3.21 -10.19 6.58
CA GLY A 65 -3.44 -11.63 6.52
C GLY A 65 -3.07 -12.32 7.84
N GLY A 66 -2.36 -13.46 7.78
CA GLY A 66 -1.91 -14.19 8.96
C GLY A 66 -0.65 -13.61 9.63
N ALA A 67 -0.61 -12.29 9.83
CA ALA A 67 0.53 -11.56 10.38
C ALA A 67 0.94 -12.01 11.80
#